data_AF-A0A3N2JTC5-F1
#
_entry.id   AF-A0A3N2JTC5-F1
#
_cell.length_a   1.000
_cell.length_b   1.000
_cell.length_c   1.000
_cell.angle_alpha   90.00
_cell.angle_beta   90.00
_cell.angle_gamma   90.00
#
_symmetry.space_group_name_H-M   'P 1'
#
loop_
_entity.id
_entity.type
_entity.pdbx_description
1 polymer ?
#
loop_
_entity_poly.entity_id
_entity_poly.type
_entity_poly.pdbx_seq_one_letter_code
_entity_poly.pdbx_strand_id
1 'polypeptide(L)'
;MTRPLERYASRPYPGTIPEHPYVVVGGRVAPLRWPAARVPLPQDPVALLAYGSNACPGRLAEKFGSGADGIVVLPAALHGARRVYAHLPHRGTLPYTLRDAPAHREAAHVVVVPARLGHAMDVSEGREIQHYDLARLDDVVVQVGGLRWPAPLTYLGKADRGPASWQGRPMDVSAWRTPDADALVDELRGDDGLLPGHEVVPADVPLADARRAQDRELLGALAAPTRR
;
A
#
# COMPACT_ATOMS: atom_id res chain seq x y z
N MET A 1 -3.12 -17.05 17.46
CA MET A 1 -1.70 -17.28 17.81
C MET A 1 -0.85 -16.20 17.15
N THR A 2 0.13 -15.62 17.85
CA THR A 2 1.05 -14.64 17.26
C THR A 2 2.20 -15.33 16.53
N ARG A 3 2.72 -14.74 15.45
CA ARG A 3 3.84 -15.29 14.66
C ARG A 3 4.90 -14.21 14.43
N PRO A 4 6.21 -14.50 14.50
CA PRO A 4 7.25 -13.53 14.12
C PRO A 4 7.05 -13.02 12.68
N LEU A 5 7.35 -11.74 12.42
CA LEU A 5 7.20 -11.12 11.10
C LEU A 5 8.01 -11.85 10.02
N GLU A 6 9.28 -12.15 10.31
CA GLU A 6 10.23 -12.84 9.42
C GLU A 6 9.82 -14.28 9.05
N ARG A 7 8.79 -14.86 9.69
CA ARG A 7 8.22 -16.14 9.24
C ARG A 7 7.25 -16.02 8.08
N TYR A 8 6.83 -14.81 7.72
CA TYR A 8 6.05 -14.57 6.52
C TYR A 8 7.00 -14.41 5.34
N ALA A 9 6.78 -15.18 4.28
CA ALA A 9 7.64 -15.11 3.11
C ALA A 9 7.55 -13.71 2.49
N SER A 10 8.69 -13.07 2.25
CA SER A 10 8.76 -11.79 1.53
C SER A 10 8.80 -11.98 0.00
N ARG A 11 8.95 -13.22 -0.46
CA ARG A 11 9.08 -13.61 -1.87
C ARG A 11 8.16 -14.81 -2.21
N PRO A 12 7.73 -14.95 -3.49
CA PRO A 12 7.81 -13.93 -4.55
C PRO A 12 6.99 -12.69 -4.19
N TYR A 13 7.17 -11.58 -4.91
CA TYR A 13 6.43 -10.34 -4.65
C TYR A 13 4.91 -10.57 -4.80
N PRO A 14 4.06 -9.99 -3.91
CA PRO A 14 4.38 -9.04 -2.83
C PRO A 14 4.81 -9.67 -1.49
N GLY A 15 4.91 -11.00 -1.42
CA GLY A 15 5.08 -11.79 -0.20
C GLY A 15 3.73 -12.32 0.33
N THR A 16 3.77 -13.04 1.46
CA THR A 16 2.57 -13.56 2.11
C THR A 16 1.88 -12.44 2.89
N ILE A 17 0.66 -12.10 2.48
CA ILE A 17 -0.22 -11.15 3.18
C ILE A 17 -1.29 -11.96 3.92
N PRO A 18 -1.43 -11.82 5.25
CA PRO A 18 -2.53 -12.45 5.99
C PRO A 18 -3.90 -11.99 5.49
N GLU A 19 -4.86 -12.92 5.37
CA GLU A 19 -6.25 -12.60 5.01
C GLU A 19 -7.02 -11.83 6.10
N HIS A 20 -6.49 -11.83 7.32
CA HIS A 20 -7.10 -11.17 8.47
C HIS A 20 -6.34 -9.88 8.82
N PRO A 21 -7.03 -8.86 9.37
CA PRO A 21 -6.37 -7.67 9.88
C PRO A 21 -5.38 -8.06 10.99
N TYR A 22 -4.28 -7.35 11.07
CA TYR A 22 -3.24 -7.63 12.06
C TYR A 22 -2.56 -6.36 12.58
N VAL A 23 -1.90 -6.51 13.72
CA VAL A 23 -1.01 -5.51 14.31
C VAL A 23 0.34 -6.14 14.60
N VAL A 24 1.40 -5.36 14.48
CA VAL A 24 2.75 -5.77 14.85
C VAL A 24 3.00 -5.40 16.31
N VAL A 25 3.34 -6.38 17.14
CA VAL A 25 3.64 -6.19 18.57
C VAL A 25 4.85 -7.04 18.95
N GLY A 26 5.93 -6.40 19.44
CA GLY A 26 7.17 -7.08 19.79
C GLY A 26 7.78 -7.86 18.63
N GLY A 27 7.76 -7.31 17.41
CA GLY A 27 8.23 -7.97 16.19
C GLY A 27 7.36 -9.15 15.72
N ARG A 28 6.13 -9.28 16.24
CA ARG A 28 5.22 -10.39 15.90
C ARG A 28 3.92 -9.87 15.32
N VAL A 29 3.41 -10.58 14.32
CA VAL A 29 2.04 -10.44 13.81
C VAL A 29 1.06 -11.00 14.83
N ALA A 30 0.20 -10.13 15.34
CA ALA A 30 -0.94 -10.48 16.15
C ALA A 30 -2.24 -10.22 15.37
N PRO A 31 -3.13 -11.22 15.21
CA PRO A 31 -4.40 -11.01 14.52
C PRO A 31 -5.30 -10.04 15.30
N LEU A 32 -6.00 -9.17 14.59
CA LEU A 32 -7.00 -8.27 15.15
C LEU A 32 -8.40 -8.87 15.02
N ARG A 33 -9.22 -8.73 16.06
CA ARG A 33 -10.65 -9.04 16.01
C ARG A 33 -11.41 -7.81 15.54
N TRP A 34 -11.54 -7.62 14.24
CA TRP A 34 -12.18 -6.45 13.64
C TRP A 34 -13.26 -6.88 12.63
N PRO A 35 -14.39 -6.16 12.52
CA PRO A 35 -14.72 -4.83 13.09
C PRO A 35 -15.25 -4.86 14.54
N ALA A 36 -15.24 -6.00 15.21
CA ALA A 36 -15.85 -6.16 16.54
C ALA A 36 -15.07 -5.53 17.72
N ALA A 37 -13.82 -5.12 17.52
CA ALA A 37 -12.99 -4.48 18.53
C ALA A 37 -12.36 -3.18 17.99
N ARG A 38 -12.05 -2.28 18.93
CA ARG A 38 -11.29 -1.05 18.68
C ARG A 38 -9.94 -1.39 18.03
N VAL A 39 -9.57 -0.64 16.99
CA VAL A 39 -8.25 -0.79 16.37
C VAL A 39 -7.20 -0.15 17.29
N PRO A 40 -6.13 -0.88 17.68
CA PRO A 40 -5.06 -0.33 18.53
C PRO A 40 -4.12 0.53 17.68
N LEU A 41 -4.56 1.76 17.38
CA LEU A 41 -3.75 2.68 16.58
C LEU A 41 -2.47 3.08 17.32
N PRO A 42 -1.35 3.24 16.61
CA PRO A 42 -0.12 3.75 17.20
C PRO A 42 -0.26 5.22 17.60
N GLN A 43 0.68 5.71 18.40
CA GLN A 43 0.81 7.15 18.67
C GLN A 43 1.14 7.89 17.37
N ASP A 44 0.47 9.02 17.15
CA ASP A 44 0.58 9.85 15.96
C ASP A 44 0.45 9.04 14.65
N PRO A 45 -0.71 8.40 14.41
CA PRO A 45 -0.86 7.46 13.31
C PRO A 45 -0.95 8.17 11.94
N VAL A 46 -0.40 7.53 10.92
CA VAL A 46 -0.56 7.90 9.51
C VAL A 46 -1.14 6.71 8.75
N ALA A 47 -2.26 6.91 8.05
CA ALA A 47 -2.87 5.88 7.21
C ALA A 47 -2.35 5.98 5.77
N LEU A 48 -2.04 4.82 5.19
CA LEU A 48 -1.60 4.67 3.81
C LEU A 48 -2.41 3.57 3.13
N LEU A 49 -2.85 3.82 1.89
CA LEU A 49 -3.30 2.76 1.01
C LEU A 49 -2.08 1.91 0.62
N ALA A 50 -2.17 0.61 0.87
CA ALA A 50 -1.20 -0.38 0.47
C ALA A 50 -1.83 -1.36 -0.52
N TYR A 51 -1.25 -1.43 -1.70
CA TYR A 51 -1.72 -2.28 -2.79
C TYR A 51 -0.66 -3.34 -3.19
N GLY A 52 0.44 -3.44 -2.43
CA GLY A 52 1.54 -4.39 -2.65
C GLY A 52 2.26 -4.78 -1.36
N SER A 53 3.59 -4.79 -1.40
CA SER A 53 4.49 -5.27 -0.32
C SER A 53 4.26 -4.63 1.05
N ASN A 54 3.72 -3.41 1.14
CA ASN A 54 3.44 -2.75 2.43
C ASN A 54 2.40 -3.46 3.30
N ALA A 55 1.59 -4.35 2.72
CA ALA A 55 0.68 -5.19 3.47
C ALA A 55 1.30 -6.53 3.92
N CYS A 56 2.55 -6.83 3.53
CA CYS A 56 3.21 -8.09 3.86
C CYS A 56 4.06 -7.96 5.13
N PRO A 57 3.81 -8.77 6.18
CA PRO A 57 4.62 -8.75 7.41
C PRO A 57 6.11 -8.97 7.18
N GLY A 58 6.50 -9.91 6.30
CA GLY A 58 7.90 -10.19 6.00
C GLY A 58 8.61 -8.97 5.39
N ARG A 59 7.89 -8.21 4.55
CA ARG A 59 8.40 -6.95 3.97
C ARG A 59 8.48 -5.83 5.00
N LEU A 60 7.53 -5.76 5.92
CA LEU A 60 7.62 -4.82 7.04
C LEU A 60 8.82 -5.15 7.96
N ALA A 61 9.12 -6.43 8.20
CA ALA A 61 10.35 -6.83 8.90
C ALA A 61 11.61 -6.44 8.15
N GLU A 62 11.69 -6.67 6.83
CA GLU A 62 12.83 -6.22 6.02
C GLU A 62 13.05 -4.70 6.11
N LYS A 63 11.96 -3.93 6.11
CA LYS A 63 12.01 -2.45 6.15
C LYS A 63 12.39 -1.90 7.51
N PHE A 64 11.83 -2.45 8.59
CA PHE A 64 11.86 -1.81 9.89
C PHE A 64 12.57 -2.64 10.97
N GLY A 65 12.84 -3.93 10.72
CA GLY A 65 13.37 -4.85 11.72
C GLY A 65 12.52 -4.84 13.01
N SER A 66 13.18 -4.64 14.14
CA SER A 66 12.53 -4.49 15.45
C SER A 66 11.72 -3.19 15.62
N GLY A 67 11.86 -2.23 14.70
CA GLY A 67 11.15 -0.96 14.71
C GLY A 67 9.70 -1.03 14.22
N ALA A 68 9.26 -2.18 13.68
CA ALA A 68 7.94 -2.36 13.07
C ALA A 68 6.74 -2.27 14.05
N ASP A 69 7.01 -2.18 15.36
CA ASP A 69 5.98 -2.23 16.39
C ASP A 69 4.93 -1.12 16.29
N GLY A 70 3.67 -1.51 16.44
CA GLY A 70 2.50 -0.64 16.35
C GLY A 70 1.98 -0.42 14.93
N ILE A 71 2.61 -1.00 13.89
CA ILE A 71 2.04 -1.01 12.55
C ILE A 71 0.76 -1.86 12.55
N VAL A 72 -0.33 -1.28 12.04
CA VAL A 72 -1.61 -1.97 11.86
C VAL A 72 -1.89 -2.13 10.37
N VAL A 73 -2.37 -3.30 9.96
CA VAL A 73 -2.78 -3.56 8.59
C VAL A 73 -4.22 -4.09 8.57
N LEU A 74 -5.07 -3.43 7.79
CA LEU A 74 -6.49 -3.72 7.67
C LEU A 74 -6.82 -4.08 6.22
N PRO A 75 -7.64 -5.13 5.97
CA PRO A 75 -8.14 -5.40 4.64
C PRO A 75 -9.09 -4.28 4.21
N ALA A 76 -9.02 -3.92 2.93
CA ALA A 76 -9.81 -2.85 2.36
C ALA A 76 -10.25 -3.18 0.93
N ALA A 77 -11.24 -2.44 0.44
CA ALA A 77 -11.60 -2.41 -0.97
C ALA A 77 -11.21 -1.06 -1.57
N LEU A 78 -10.44 -1.10 -2.64
CA LEU A 78 -10.05 0.03 -3.49
C LEU A 78 -11.12 0.24 -4.57
N HIS A 79 -11.55 1.48 -4.78
CA HIS A 79 -12.49 1.88 -5.83
C HIS A 79 -11.90 3.02 -6.65
N GLY A 80 -12.13 3.02 -7.96
CA GLY A 80 -11.67 4.05 -8.88
C GLY A 80 -10.26 3.82 -9.45
N ALA A 81 -9.55 2.82 -8.96
CA ALA A 81 -8.23 2.43 -9.45
C ALA A 81 -8.07 0.92 -9.44
N ARG A 82 -7.11 0.43 -10.22
CA ARG A 82 -6.69 -0.97 -10.22
C ARG A 82 -5.18 -1.09 -10.20
N ARG A 83 -4.70 -2.18 -9.62
CA ARG A 83 -3.29 -2.55 -9.62
C ARG A 83 -2.88 -3.07 -10.98
N VAL A 84 -1.75 -2.58 -11.45
CA VAL A 84 -1.12 -2.99 -12.69
C VAL A 84 0.35 -3.25 -12.41
N TYR A 85 0.96 -4.16 -13.17
CA TYR A 85 2.41 -4.26 -13.17
C TYR A 85 3.01 -2.94 -13.63
N ALA A 86 4.15 -2.55 -13.06
CA ALA A 86 4.91 -1.37 -13.45
C ALA A 86 6.13 -1.80 -14.28
N HIS A 87 6.46 -1.06 -15.34
CA HIS A 87 7.65 -1.33 -16.13
C HIS A 87 8.92 -0.99 -15.35
N LEU A 88 9.83 -1.96 -15.16
CA LEU A 88 11.15 -1.75 -14.56
C LEU A 88 12.25 -2.31 -15.49
N PRO A 89 13.04 -1.45 -16.16
CA PRO A 89 13.99 -1.87 -17.18
C PRO A 89 15.09 -2.86 -16.71
N HIS A 90 15.29 -3.05 -15.40
CA HIS A 90 16.46 -3.78 -14.86
C HIS A 90 16.20 -4.68 -13.64
N ARG A 91 14.95 -4.84 -13.18
CA ARG A 91 14.70 -5.49 -11.86
C ARG A 91 14.03 -6.86 -11.91
N GLY A 92 13.55 -7.32 -13.07
CA GLY A 92 12.99 -8.67 -13.27
C GLY A 92 11.68 -8.94 -12.52
N THR A 93 11.57 -8.54 -11.26
CA THR A 93 10.34 -8.52 -10.48
C THR A 93 9.62 -7.20 -10.70
N LEU A 94 8.47 -7.25 -11.35
CA LEU A 94 7.64 -6.08 -11.62
C LEU A 94 6.86 -5.70 -10.35
N PRO A 95 7.15 -4.57 -9.69
CA PRO A 95 6.30 -4.09 -8.64
C PRO A 95 4.99 -3.61 -9.24
N TYR A 96 4.01 -3.35 -8.38
CA TYR A 96 2.75 -2.79 -8.83
C TYR A 96 2.82 -1.27 -8.81
N THR A 97 2.07 -0.66 -9.72
CA THR A 97 1.57 0.71 -9.61
C THR A 97 0.04 0.67 -9.73
N LEU A 98 -0.59 1.83 -9.77
CA LEU A 98 -2.03 1.96 -9.97
C LEU A 98 -2.33 2.66 -11.29
N ARG A 99 -3.40 2.22 -11.93
CA ARG A 99 -3.99 2.85 -13.12
C ARG A 99 -5.44 3.21 -12.83
N ASP A 100 -5.92 4.25 -13.51
CA ASP A 100 -7.32 4.64 -13.49
C ASP A 100 -8.25 3.49 -13.88
N ALA A 101 -9.30 3.32 -13.10
CA ALA A 101 -10.35 2.34 -13.36
C ALA A 101 -11.64 2.74 -12.61
N PRO A 102 -12.39 3.75 -13.08
CA PRO A 102 -13.48 4.38 -12.33
C PRO A 102 -14.59 3.42 -11.89
N ALA A 103 -14.88 2.41 -12.72
CA ALA A 103 -15.91 1.40 -12.46
C ALA A 103 -15.36 0.13 -11.76
N HIS A 104 -14.07 0.11 -11.41
CA HIS A 104 -13.43 -1.07 -10.86
C HIS A 104 -13.38 -1.05 -9.33
N ARG A 105 -13.45 -2.25 -8.77
CA ARG A 105 -13.27 -2.51 -7.35
C ARG A 105 -12.26 -3.64 -7.17
N GLU A 106 -11.23 -3.40 -6.37
CA GLU A 106 -10.17 -4.36 -6.11
C GLU A 106 -9.86 -4.52 -4.62
N ALA A 107 -9.34 -5.68 -4.22
CA ALA A 107 -8.82 -5.89 -2.88
C ALA A 107 -7.53 -5.09 -2.66
N ALA A 108 -7.44 -4.40 -1.52
CA ALA A 108 -6.28 -3.65 -1.08
C ALA A 108 -6.17 -3.71 0.45
N HIS A 109 -5.25 -2.93 1.02
CA HIS A 109 -5.09 -2.81 2.46
C HIS A 109 -4.93 -1.35 2.86
N VAL A 110 -5.29 -1.04 4.10
CA VAL A 110 -4.87 0.19 4.79
C VAL A 110 -3.78 -0.20 5.77
N VAL A 111 -2.61 0.42 5.62
CA VAL A 111 -1.51 0.30 6.58
C VAL A 111 -1.50 1.58 7.40
N VAL A 112 -1.63 1.44 8.72
CA VAL A 112 -1.47 2.55 9.66
C VAL A 112 -0.11 2.42 10.31
N VAL A 113 0.75 3.40 10.07
CA VAL A 113 2.11 3.45 10.62
C VAL A 113 2.21 4.52 11.71
N PRO A 114 3.04 4.33 12.74
CA PRO A 114 3.46 5.41 13.62
C PRO A 114 4.24 6.47 12.83
N ALA A 115 4.01 7.77 13.08
CA ALA A 115 4.73 8.87 12.42
C ALA A 115 6.26 8.75 12.51
N ARG A 116 6.78 8.23 13.63
CA ARG A 116 8.23 7.98 13.82
C ARG A 116 8.85 7.04 12.78
N LEU A 117 8.05 6.24 12.07
CA LEU A 117 8.51 5.35 11.00
C LEU A 117 8.41 5.99 9.60
N GLY A 118 7.94 7.24 9.50
CA GLY A 118 7.69 7.90 8.22
C GLY A 118 8.92 8.02 7.34
N HIS A 119 10.05 8.47 7.89
CA HIS A 119 11.29 8.58 7.11
C HIS A 119 11.78 7.20 6.61
N ALA A 120 11.75 6.16 7.46
CA ALA A 120 12.12 4.82 7.03
C ALA A 120 11.18 4.28 5.94
N MET A 121 9.90 4.64 5.98
CA MET A 121 8.95 4.34 4.92
C MET A 121 9.34 5.04 3.61
N ASP A 122 9.58 6.35 3.63
CA ASP A 122 10.00 7.15 2.46
C ASP A 122 11.28 6.58 1.81
N VAL A 123 12.28 6.23 2.63
CA VAL A 123 13.54 5.60 2.18
C VAL A 123 13.26 4.24 1.53
N SER A 124 12.44 3.40 2.15
CA SER A 124 12.13 2.05 1.63
C SER A 124 11.38 2.07 0.31
N GLU A 125 10.55 3.10 0.09
CA GLU A 125 9.83 3.35 -1.15
C GLU A 125 10.68 4.14 -2.15
N GLY A 126 11.92 4.48 -1.77
CA GLY A 126 12.87 5.19 -2.62
C GLY A 126 12.37 6.55 -3.06
N ARG A 127 11.62 7.27 -2.21
CA ARG A 127 11.09 8.61 -2.54
C ARG A 127 12.20 9.59 -2.89
N GLU A 128 13.31 9.54 -2.15
CA GLU A 128 14.50 10.38 -2.38
C GLU A 128 15.21 10.02 -3.70
N ILE A 129 15.31 8.73 -4.02
CA ILE A 129 15.91 8.21 -5.26
C ILE A 129 14.90 8.04 -6.38
N GLN A 130 13.74 8.70 -6.25
CA GLN A 130 12.72 8.81 -7.27
C GLN A 130 12.13 7.47 -7.77
N HIS A 131 11.94 6.49 -6.88
CA HIS A 131 11.29 5.21 -7.22
C HIS A 131 9.77 5.28 -7.21
N TYR A 132 9.24 5.91 -6.16
CA TYR A 132 7.82 6.15 -5.95
C TYR A 132 7.64 7.60 -5.51
N ASP A 133 6.49 8.18 -5.84
CA ASP A 133 6.02 9.43 -5.28
C ASP A 133 5.03 9.15 -4.15
N LEU A 134 5.15 9.89 -3.05
CA LEU A 134 4.06 9.97 -2.09
C LEU A 134 2.94 10.79 -2.74
N ALA A 135 1.77 10.21 -2.94
CA ALA A 135 0.69 10.84 -3.69
C ALA A 135 -0.66 10.66 -3.00
N ARG A 136 -1.54 11.65 -3.18
CA ARG A 136 -2.98 11.54 -2.88
C ARG A 136 -3.73 11.24 -4.16
N LEU A 137 -4.72 10.37 -4.07
CA LEU A 137 -5.46 9.91 -5.23
C LEU A 137 -6.88 10.48 -5.21
N ASP A 138 -7.11 11.67 -5.75
CA ASP A 138 -8.34 12.45 -5.50
C ASP A 138 -9.62 11.74 -5.97
N ASP A 139 -9.54 10.98 -7.07
CA ASP A 139 -10.66 10.22 -7.64
C ASP A 139 -10.78 8.77 -7.09
N VAL A 140 -10.00 8.44 -6.06
CA VAL A 140 -9.97 7.09 -5.46
C VAL A 140 -10.63 7.09 -4.09
N VAL A 141 -11.38 6.02 -3.82
CA VAL A 141 -12.02 5.78 -2.52
C VAL A 141 -11.60 4.41 -2.00
N VAL A 142 -11.21 4.38 -0.72
CA VAL A 142 -10.92 3.14 -0.01
C VAL A 142 -12.04 2.86 1.00
N GLN A 143 -12.55 1.63 1.00
CA GLN A 143 -13.50 1.16 2.00
C GLN A 143 -12.82 0.20 2.97
N VAL A 144 -12.88 0.51 4.26
CA VAL A 144 -12.26 -0.28 5.33
C VAL A 144 -13.26 -0.44 6.49
N GLY A 145 -13.87 -1.63 6.60
CA GLY A 145 -14.77 -1.96 7.71
C GLY A 145 -16.06 -1.18 7.70
N GLY A 146 -16.58 -0.91 6.51
CA GLY A 146 -17.73 -0.03 6.30
C GLY A 146 -17.39 1.46 6.35
N LEU A 147 -16.18 1.84 6.77
CA LEU A 147 -15.73 3.23 6.71
C LEU A 147 -15.28 3.58 5.30
N ARG A 148 -15.60 4.81 4.88
CA ARG A 148 -15.16 5.37 3.61
C ARG A 148 -13.99 6.31 3.85
N TRP A 149 -12.91 6.13 3.09
CA TRP A 149 -11.73 6.99 3.09
C TRP A 149 -11.51 7.54 1.68
N PRO A 150 -11.94 8.78 1.41
CA PRO A 150 -11.72 9.44 0.12
C PRO A 150 -10.29 9.98 0.01
N ALA A 151 -9.78 10.04 -1.22
CA ALA A 151 -8.47 10.61 -1.55
C ALA A 151 -7.33 10.06 -0.67
N PRO A 152 -7.11 8.73 -0.68
CA PRO A 152 -6.12 8.10 0.18
C PRO A 152 -4.70 8.52 -0.19
N LEU A 153 -3.84 8.56 0.82
CA LEU A 153 -2.40 8.73 0.65
C LEU A 153 -1.76 7.37 0.32
N THR A 154 -0.86 7.32 -0.66
CA THR A 154 -0.14 6.10 -1.04
C THR A 154 1.24 6.42 -1.62
N TYR A 155 2.06 5.40 -1.83
CA TYR A 155 3.24 5.50 -2.68
C TYR A 155 2.85 5.03 -4.08
N LEU A 156 2.92 5.92 -5.07
CA LEU A 156 2.56 5.66 -6.47
C LEU A 156 3.83 5.56 -7.32
N GLY A 157 3.89 4.57 -8.22
CA GLY A 157 5.04 4.44 -9.12
C GLY A 157 5.19 5.69 -9.99
N LYS A 158 6.42 6.12 -10.24
CA LYS A 158 6.70 7.28 -11.10
C LYS A 158 6.31 7.03 -12.56
N ALA A 159 6.16 8.11 -13.33
CA ALA A 159 5.70 8.04 -14.72
C ALA A 159 6.68 7.27 -15.64
N ASP A 160 7.98 7.40 -15.41
CA ASP A 160 9.02 6.62 -16.10
C ASP A 160 8.98 5.12 -15.78
N ARG A 161 8.18 4.75 -14.77
CA ARG A 161 7.85 3.38 -14.32
C ARG A 161 6.35 3.12 -14.43
N GLY A 162 5.71 3.77 -15.40
CA GLY A 162 4.27 3.67 -15.64
C GLY A 162 3.79 2.23 -15.83
N PRO A 163 2.46 2.05 -15.98
CA PRO A 163 1.88 0.74 -16.20
C PRO A 163 2.61 -0.03 -17.30
N ALA A 164 3.07 -1.22 -16.96
CA ALA A 164 3.56 -2.16 -17.95
C ALA A 164 2.43 -2.51 -18.91
N SER A 165 2.73 -2.45 -20.20
CA SER A 165 1.84 -2.89 -21.25
C SER A 165 2.48 -3.98 -22.08
N TRP A 166 1.66 -4.97 -22.47
CA TRP A 166 2.02 -6.00 -23.43
C TRP A 166 1.04 -5.95 -24.59
N GLN A 167 1.56 -5.85 -25.82
CA GLN A 167 0.76 -5.67 -27.04
C GLN A 167 -0.22 -4.48 -26.95
N GLY A 168 0.22 -3.38 -26.33
CA GLY A 168 -0.58 -2.16 -26.15
C GLY A 168 -1.70 -2.27 -25.12
N ARG A 169 -1.76 -3.37 -24.33
CA ARG A 169 -2.72 -3.54 -23.24
C ARG A 169 -2.02 -3.50 -21.89
N PRO A 170 -2.51 -2.73 -20.91
CA PRO A 170 -1.96 -2.76 -19.56
C PRO A 170 -2.06 -4.16 -18.93
N MET A 171 -1.01 -4.54 -18.20
CA MET A 171 -0.92 -5.83 -17.51
C MET A 171 -1.54 -5.74 -16.12
N ASP A 172 -2.79 -6.16 -16.02
CA ASP A 172 -3.53 -6.20 -14.76
C ASP A 172 -3.08 -7.37 -13.90
N VAL A 173 -2.79 -7.12 -12.62
CA VAL A 173 -2.37 -8.19 -11.70
C VAL A 173 -3.47 -9.22 -11.44
N SER A 174 -4.73 -8.90 -11.72
CA SER A 174 -5.83 -9.86 -11.63
C SER A 174 -5.91 -10.80 -12.84
N ALA A 175 -5.33 -10.41 -13.98
CA ALA A 175 -5.37 -11.16 -15.23
C ALA A 175 -4.06 -11.93 -15.50
N TRP A 176 -2.97 -11.54 -14.85
CA TRP A 176 -1.63 -12.05 -15.09
C TRP A 176 -1.02 -12.61 -13.81
N ARG A 177 -0.30 -13.73 -13.93
CA ARG A 177 0.55 -14.23 -12.83
C ARG A 177 1.91 -13.57 -12.90
N THR A 178 2.54 -13.33 -11.76
CA THR A 178 3.86 -12.69 -11.71
C THR A 178 4.93 -13.41 -12.53
N PRO A 179 5.06 -14.76 -12.51
CA PRO A 179 6.04 -15.44 -13.37
C PRO A 179 5.81 -15.22 -14.87
N ASP A 180 4.55 -15.12 -15.28
CA ASP A 180 4.18 -14.88 -16.69
C ASP A 180 4.51 -13.43 -17.09
N ALA A 181 4.31 -12.48 -16.18
CA ALA A 181 4.65 -11.08 -16.40
C ALA A 181 6.17 -10.85 -16.41
N ASP A 182 6.90 -11.51 -15.50
CA ASP A 182 8.36 -11.44 -15.41
C ASP A 182 9.03 -11.99 -16.69
N ALA A 183 8.45 -13.02 -17.31
CA ALA A 183 8.93 -13.57 -18.59
C ALA A 183 8.79 -12.60 -19.77
N LEU A 184 7.97 -11.55 -19.63
CA LEU A 184 7.70 -10.57 -20.69
C LEU A 184 8.46 -9.25 -20.48
N VAL A 185 9.26 -9.11 -19.41
CA VAL A 185 9.89 -7.84 -18.99
C VAL A 185 10.59 -7.10 -20.12
N ASP A 186 11.33 -7.80 -20.99
CA ASP A 186 12.08 -7.20 -22.09
C ASP A 186 11.18 -6.67 -23.23
N GLU A 187 9.93 -7.10 -23.28
CA GLU A 187 8.92 -6.69 -24.26
C GLU A 187 8.00 -5.57 -23.74
N LEU A 188 8.06 -5.26 -22.45
CA LEU A 188 7.14 -4.32 -21.82
C LEU A 188 7.49 -2.89 -22.23
N ARG A 189 6.43 -2.11 -22.46
CA ARG A 189 6.53 -0.67 -22.66
C ARG A 189 5.85 0.03 -21.49
N GLY A 190 6.47 1.11 -21.02
CA GLY A 190 5.81 2.06 -20.15
C GLY A 190 4.72 2.80 -20.92
N ASP A 191 3.52 2.84 -20.34
CA ASP A 191 2.47 3.79 -20.74
C ASP A 191 2.64 5.06 -19.89
N ASP A 192 2.51 6.24 -20.50
CA ASP A 192 2.61 7.53 -19.80
C ASP A 192 1.45 7.77 -18.82
N GLY A 193 0.42 6.91 -18.85
CA GLY A 193 -0.75 7.00 -18.00
C GLY A 193 -0.54 6.52 -16.56
N LEU A 194 -0.02 7.39 -15.69
CA LEU A 194 -0.35 7.28 -14.26
C LEU A 194 -1.83 7.60 -14.02
N LEU A 195 -2.33 7.30 -12.81
CA LEU A 195 -3.65 7.76 -12.36
C LEU A 195 -3.81 9.27 -12.64
N PRO A 196 -4.76 9.73 -13.45
CA PRO A 196 -5.11 11.14 -13.51
C PRO A 196 -5.68 11.57 -12.15
N GLY A 197 -5.59 12.86 -11.83
CA GLY A 197 -6.16 13.39 -10.58
C GLY A 197 -5.43 12.91 -9.31
N HIS A 198 -4.09 12.82 -9.35
CA HIS A 198 -3.30 12.65 -8.14
C HIS A 198 -2.47 13.90 -7.82
N GLU A 199 -2.33 14.18 -6.53
CA GLU A 199 -1.45 15.23 -6.01
C GLU A 199 -0.19 14.59 -5.46
N VAL A 200 0.96 14.89 -6.07
CA VAL A 200 2.27 14.49 -5.55
C VAL A 200 2.61 15.37 -4.34
N VAL A 201 2.91 14.73 -3.22
CA VAL A 201 3.39 15.39 -2.00
C VAL A 201 4.89 15.68 -2.15
N PRO A 202 5.32 16.95 -2.06
CA PRO A 202 6.72 17.34 -2.21
C PRO A 202 7.66 16.52 -1.33
N ALA A 203 8.80 16.07 -1.86
CA ALA A 203 9.69 15.13 -1.19
C ALA A 203 10.23 15.60 0.17
N ASP A 204 10.29 16.91 0.39
CA ASP A 204 10.69 17.57 1.63
C ASP A 204 9.59 17.62 2.70
N VAL A 205 8.33 17.30 2.35
CA VAL A 205 7.21 17.21 3.29
C VAL A 205 7.23 15.82 3.97
N PRO A 206 7.41 15.77 5.30
CA PRO A 206 7.36 14.53 6.05
C PRO A 206 6.02 13.81 5.91
N LEU A 207 6.05 12.48 5.90
CA LEU A 207 4.83 11.66 5.78
C LEU A 207 3.73 12.03 6.80
N ALA A 208 4.10 12.38 8.03
CA ALA A 208 3.14 12.76 9.07
C ALA A 208 2.44 14.10 8.79
N ASP A 209 3.12 15.02 8.10
CA ASP A 209 2.59 16.33 7.74
C ASP A 209 1.74 16.27 6.48
N ALA A 210 1.89 15.20 5.70
CA ALA A 210 1.03 14.87 4.57
C ALA A 210 -0.38 14.38 4.97
N ARG A 211 -0.85 14.57 6.20
CA ARG A 211 -2.23 14.19 6.60
C ARG A 211 -3.24 15.30 6.33
N ARG A 212 -4.39 14.94 5.75
CA ARG A 212 -5.58 15.79 5.61
C ARG A 212 -6.61 15.51 6.70
N ALA A 213 -7.66 16.33 6.72
CA ALA A 213 -8.78 16.17 7.65
C ALA A 213 -9.43 14.78 7.52
N GLN A 214 -9.63 14.29 6.29
CA GLN A 214 -10.20 12.97 6.01
C GLN A 214 -9.37 11.79 6.57
N ASP A 215 -8.04 11.92 6.63
CA ASP A 215 -7.17 10.91 7.21
C ASP A 215 -7.39 10.83 8.73
N ARG A 216 -7.53 11.99 9.38
CA ARG A 216 -7.82 12.07 10.81
C ARG A 216 -9.22 11.57 11.13
N GLU A 217 -10.19 11.82 10.25
CA GLU A 217 -11.56 11.29 10.39
C GLU A 217 -11.57 9.76 10.32
N LEU A 218 -10.91 9.17 9.32
CA LEU A 218 -10.74 7.72 9.23
C LEU A 218 -10.11 7.16 10.52
N LEU A 219 -8.98 7.73 10.94
CA LEU A 219 -8.25 7.27 12.13
C LEU A 219 -9.10 7.41 13.40
N GLY A 220 -9.84 8.51 13.54
CA GLY A 220 -10.79 8.71 14.63
C GLY A 220 -11.89 7.65 14.65
N ALA A 221 -12.45 7.33 13.48
CA ALA A 221 -13.48 6.30 13.35
C ALA A 221 -12.95 4.89 13.61
N LEU A 222 -11.73 4.55 13.16
CA LEU A 222 -11.07 3.28 13.46
C LEU A 222 -10.77 3.11 14.96
N ALA A 223 -10.48 4.22 15.65
CA ALA A 223 -10.24 4.24 17.09
C ALA A 223 -11.53 4.27 17.92
N ALA A 224 -12.69 4.52 17.32
CA ALA A 224 -13.95 4.58 18.05
C ALA A 224 -14.43 3.17 18.46
N PRO A 225 -15.13 3.00 19.59
CA PRO A 225 -15.81 1.76 19.90
C PRO A 225 -16.91 1.48 18.88
N THR A 226 -16.94 0.27 18.32
CA THR A 226 -18.04 -0.17 17.46
C THR A 226 -19.32 -0.19 18.29
N ARG A 227 -20.31 0.64 17.92
CA ARG A 227 -21.65 0.58 18.53
C ARG A 227 -22.25 -0.78 18.18
N ARG A 228 -22.45 -1.62 19.19
CA ARG A 228 -23.12 -2.92 19.06
C ARG A 228 -24.63 -2.74 18.98
#